data_AF-A0AAV5B460-F1
#
_entry.id   AF-A0AAV5B460-F1
#
_cell.length_a   1.000
_cell.length_b   1.000
_cell.length_c   1.000
_cell.angle_alpha   90.00
_cell.angle_beta   90.00
_cell.angle_gamma   90.00
#
_symmetry.space_group_name_H-M   'P 1'
#
loop_
_entity.id
_entity.type
_entity.pdbx_description
1 polymer ?
#
loop_
_entity_poly.entity_id
_entity_poly.type
_entity_poly.pdbx_seq_one_letter_code
_entity_poly.pdbx_strand_id
1 'polypeptide(L)'
;MFEKTDEELKALGAYDTTREIAQQPDLWEDTYRIWSGARRAVDAFLAEARAMAGGPLRVIFTGAGTSAYVGDTVAPYLTRTGDTGAYRFCSVPTTDIVSAPLDYLVPDEPCLLVSFARSGNSPESVAAMERARQAVSDLRLLNITCAPDGALARAAEDDPQALNLLIPRANDRGFAMTGSYTCMTLLAALVFDRASDGEKDAWVRAAAAMGREVTAREDEVAALLGEGPSRLTYLGSGPLSGLAREAQLKILELAAGRTATSFDSSMGYRHGPKSFVDEGTVLVTFVSEQPYTRRYDLDILAEVAGDGIAARTVAVQQATGPIFEGDAFTFAGTGPLPGAYLALPFAMVAQTVALLNSVRLGNTPDTPSPSGTVNRVVKGVTIHELEL
;
A
#
# COMPACT_ATOMS: atom_id res chain seq x y z
N MET A 1 -18.03 1.07 -14.02
CA MET A 1 -18.23 0.48 -12.67
C MET A 1 -18.78 1.51 -11.71
N PHE A 2 -18.19 2.69 -11.60
CA PHE A 2 -18.55 3.64 -10.54
C PHE A 2 -19.93 4.29 -10.73
N GLU A 3 -20.42 4.36 -11.97
CA GLU A 3 -21.77 4.84 -12.30
C GLU A 3 -22.86 3.76 -12.23
N LYS A 4 -22.50 2.48 -12.02
CA LYS A 4 -23.46 1.37 -11.96
C LYS A 4 -24.32 1.44 -10.70
N THR A 5 -25.55 0.94 -10.79
CA THR A 5 -26.42 0.82 -9.62
C THR A 5 -25.93 -0.27 -8.68
N ASP A 6 -26.41 -0.23 -7.43
CA ASP A 6 -26.10 -1.25 -6.42
C ASP A 6 -26.53 -2.65 -6.88
N GLU A 7 -27.67 -2.78 -7.55
CA GLU A 7 -28.16 -4.06 -8.11
C GLU A 7 -27.25 -4.58 -9.22
N GLU A 8 -26.80 -3.71 -10.13
CA GLU A 8 -25.87 -4.09 -11.21
C GLU A 8 -24.53 -4.56 -10.65
N LEU A 9 -23.99 -3.86 -9.64
CA LEU A 9 -22.74 -4.24 -9.00
C LEU A 9 -22.86 -5.55 -8.23
N LYS A 10 -23.97 -5.78 -7.53
CA LYS A 10 -24.24 -7.05 -6.84
C LYS A 10 -24.35 -8.21 -7.82
N ALA A 11 -24.97 -8.01 -8.98
CA ALA A 11 -25.06 -9.03 -10.03
C ALA A 11 -23.67 -9.40 -10.60
N LEU A 12 -22.73 -8.46 -10.60
CA LEU A 12 -21.33 -8.68 -10.99
C LEU A 12 -20.45 -9.22 -9.85
N GLY A 13 -20.99 -9.35 -8.62
CA GLY A 13 -20.20 -9.68 -7.43
C GLY A 13 -19.09 -8.66 -7.14
N ALA A 14 -19.34 -7.39 -7.45
CA ALA A 14 -18.37 -6.30 -7.43
C ALA A 14 -18.81 -5.11 -6.56
N TYR A 15 -19.82 -5.30 -5.70
CA TYR A 15 -20.43 -4.24 -4.91
C TYR A 15 -19.48 -3.65 -3.88
N ASP A 16 -18.95 -4.49 -2.99
CA ASP A 16 -18.12 -4.05 -1.88
C ASP A 16 -16.83 -3.42 -2.42
N THR A 17 -16.13 -4.13 -3.31
CA THR A 17 -14.85 -3.69 -3.89
C THR A 17 -14.99 -2.36 -4.64
N THR A 18 -16.06 -2.19 -5.44
CA THR A 18 -16.27 -0.93 -6.18
C THR A 18 -16.55 0.23 -5.24
N ARG A 19 -17.42 0.04 -4.25
CA ARG A 19 -17.78 1.10 -3.29
C ARG A 19 -16.60 1.43 -2.38
N GLU A 20 -15.80 0.45 -1.99
CA GLU A 20 -14.60 0.61 -1.19
C GLU A 20 -13.50 1.37 -1.94
N ILE A 21 -13.32 1.11 -3.25
CA ILE A 21 -12.41 1.90 -4.07
C ILE A 21 -12.89 3.36 -4.14
N ALA A 22 -14.17 3.58 -4.44
CA ALA A 22 -14.73 4.91 -4.68
C ALA A 22 -14.73 5.81 -3.44
N GLN A 23 -14.85 5.25 -2.23
CA GLN A 23 -14.89 6.05 -0.99
C GLN A 23 -13.52 6.55 -0.51
N GLN A 24 -12.41 6.07 -1.09
CA GLN A 24 -11.06 6.36 -0.60
C GLN A 24 -10.71 7.84 -0.43
N PRO A 25 -11.08 8.76 -1.36
CA PRO A 25 -10.85 10.19 -1.16
C PRO A 25 -11.43 10.73 0.16
N ASP A 26 -12.65 10.31 0.50
CA ASP A 26 -13.31 10.73 1.73
C ASP A 26 -12.66 10.07 2.96
N LEU A 27 -12.22 8.81 2.81
CA LEU A 27 -11.48 8.11 3.87
C LEU A 27 -10.11 8.75 4.16
N TRP A 28 -9.44 9.33 3.17
CA TRP A 28 -8.16 10.01 3.38
C TRP A 28 -8.34 11.32 4.16
N GLU A 29 -9.38 12.09 3.84
CA GLU A 29 -9.75 13.28 4.60
C GLU A 29 -10.20 12.93 6.04
N ASP A 30 -10.92 11.82 6.23
CA ASP A 30 -11.21 11.26 7.54
C ASP A 30 -9.95 10.85 8.30
N THR A 31 -9.02 10.16 7.62
CA THR A 31 -7.76 9.68 8.22
C THR A 31 -6.90 10.84 8.70
N TYR A 32 -6.85 11.94 7.94
CA TYR A 32 -6.22 13.17 8.40
C TYR A 32 -6.88 13.73 9.66
N ARG A 33 -8.21 13.74 9.72
CA ARG A 33 -8.96 14.16 10.93
C ARG A 33 -8.69 13.26 12.13
N ILE A 34 -8.62 11.93 11.93
CA ILE A 34 -8.26 10.95 12.98
C ILE A 34 -6.85 11.26 13.51
N TRP A 35 -5.87 11.41 12.62
CA TRP A 35 -4.50 11.75 13.01
C TRP A 35 -4.41 13.09 13.75
N SER A 36 -5.04 14.13 13.21
CA SER A 36 -5.04 15.46 13.81
C SER A 36 -5.66 15.47 15.21
N GLY A 37 -6.78 14.74 15.39
CA GLY A 37 -7.42 14.58 16.70
C GLY A 37 -6.58 13.77 17.70
N ALA A 38 -5.78 12.81 17.22
CA ALA A 38 -4.89 11.99 18.05
C ALA A 38 -3.47 12.57 18.21
N ARG A 39 -3.17 13.71 17.58
CA ARG A 39 -1.80 14.23 17.40
C ARG A 39 -1.00 14.28 18.69
N ARG A 40 -1.60 14.86 19.74
CA ARG A 40 -0.94 15.01 21.05
C ARG A 40 -0.61 13.67 21.71
N ALA A 41 -1.51 12.70 21.60
CA ALA A 41 -1.29 11.35 22.14
C ALA A 41 -0.19 10.62 21.37
N VAL A 42 -0.19 10.74 20.03
CA VAL A 42 0.87 10.21 19.16
C VAL A 42 2.22 10.82 19.51
N ASP A 43 2.31 12.15 19.65
CA ASP A 43 3.57 12.83 19.99
C ASP A 43 4.12 12.40 21.34
N ALA A 44 3.26 12.31 22.36
CA ALA A 44 3.67 11.83 23.68
C ALA A 44 4.20 10.40 23.60
N PHE A 45 3.47 9.52 22.91
CA PHE A 45 3.87 8.12 22.74
C PHE A 45 5.19 7.98 21.99
N LEU A 46 5.39 8.73 20.90
CA LEU A 46 6.64 8.72 20.14
C LEU A 46 7.81 9.30 20.93
N ALA A 47 7.59 10.31 21.76
CA ALA A 47 8.63 10.85 22.64
C ALA A 47 9.08 9.79 23.66
N GLU A 48 8.15 9.05 24.25
CA GLU A 48 8.47 7.95 25.15
C GLU A 48 9.18 6.80 24.44
N ALA A 49 8.76 6.45 23.21
CA ALA A 49 9.46 5.44 22.41
C ALA A 49 10.88 5.88 22.04
N ARG A 50 11.06 7.14 21.65
CA ARG A 50 12.36 7.69 21.32
C ARG A 50 13.32 7.65 22.51
N ALA A 51 12.81 7.86 23.72
CA ALA A 51 13.60 7.83 24.94
C ALA A 51 14.22 6.46 25.25
N MET A 52 13.72 5.37 24.64
CA MET A 52 14.29 4.02 24.80
C MET A 52 15.69 3.90 24.16
N ALA A 53 16.03 4.74 23.17
CA ALA A 53 17.26 4.59 22.39
C ALA A 53 18.28 5.72 22.64
N GLY A 54 19.57 5.37 22.75
CA GLY A 54 20.67 6.36 22.78
C GLY A 54 21.01 6.96 21.40
N GLY A 55 20.65 6.28 20.32
CA GLY A 55 20.77 6.72 18.92
C GLY A 55 19.40 6.76 18.22
N PRO A 56 19.35 6.78 16.88
CA PRO A 56 18.08 6.66 16.16
C PRO A 56 17.33 5.39 16.58
N LEU A 57 16.08 5.53 17.03
CA LEU A 57 15.21 4.41 17.38
C LEU A 57 14.85 3.63 16.12
N ARG A 58 14.97 2.31 16.16
CA ARG A 58 14.52 1.47 15.05
C ARG A 58 12.99 1.44 14.99
N VAL A 59 12.42 1.84 13.86
CA VAL A 59 10.98 1.77 13.59
C VAL A 59 10.74 0.66 12.57
N ILE A 60 10.08 -0.41 13.00
CA ILE A 60 9.77 -1.57 12.16
C ILE A 60 8.32 -1.47 11.72
N PHE A 61 8.09 -1.15 10.45
CA PHE A 61 6.80 -1.25 9.80
C PHE A 61 6.51 -2.72 9.47
N THR A 62 5.42 -3.26 9.98
CA THR A 62 5.11 -4.69 9.84
C THR A 62 3.64 -4.96 9.52
N GLY A 63 3.40 -5.95 8.68
CA GLY A 63 2.07 -6.45 8.31
C GLY A 63 2.19 -7.71 7.44
N ALA A 64 1.05 -8.32 7.09
CA ALA A 64 1.01 -9.47 6.17
C ALA A 64 0.36 -9.09 4.82
N GLY A 65 0.86 -9.65 3.73
CA GLY A 65 0.37 -9.39 2.37
C GLY A 65 0.36 -7.89 2.05
N THR A 66 -0.76 -7.36 1.55
CA THR A 66 -0.93 -5.92 1.32
C THR A 66 -0.60 -5.04 2.54
N SER A 67 -0.82 -5.52 3.77
CA SER A 67 -0.45 -4.74 4.97
C SER A 67 1.07 -4.62 5.14
N ALA A 68 1.86 -5.57 4.64
CA ALA A 68 3.33 -5.46 4.59
C ALA A 68 3.76 -4.36 3.61
N TYR A 69 3.06 -4.23 2.49
CA TYR A 69 3.41 -3.29 1.41
C TYR A 69 3.14 -1.83 1.78
N VAL A 70 2.38 -1.59 2.86
CA VAL A 70 2.33 -0.28 3.53
C VAL A 70 3.74 0.13 3.94
N GLY A 71 4.45 -0.74 4.65
CA GLY A 71 5.85 -0.53 5.07
C GLY A 71 6.80 -0.33 3.89
N ASP A 72 6.68 -1.16 2.86
CA ASP A 72 7.51 -1.06 1.64
C ASP A 72 7.33 0.28 0.93
N THR A 73 6.15 0.87 1.01
CA THR A 73 5.84 2.18 0.43
C THR A 73 6.33 3.33 1.32
N VAL A 74 6.08 3.29 2.63
CA VAL A 74 6.37 4.45 3.51
C VAL A 74 7.80 4.50 4.01
N ALA A 75 8.50 3.37 4.18
CA ALA A 75 9.86 3.35 4.70
C ALA A 75 10.88 4.15 3.84
N PRO A 76 10.97 3.96 2.51
CA PRO A 76 11.88 4.75 1.68
C PRO A 76 11.46 6.23 1.60
N TYR A 77 10.16 6.53 1.69
CA TYR A 77 9.67 7.91 1.76
C TYR A 77 10.15 8.60 3.04
N LEU A 78 9.93 7.98 4.20
CA LEU A 78 10.28 8.52 5.51
C LEU A 78 11.79 8.53 5.77
N THR A 79 12.56 7.69 5.07
CA THR A 79 14.04 7.82 5.07
C THR A 79 14.48 9.18 4.50
N ARG A 80 13.70 9.77 3.59
CA ARG A 80 13.99 11.09 3.00
C ARG A 80 13.33 12.23 3.76
N THR A 81 12.10 12.05 4.25
CA THR A 81 11.27 13.15 4.79
C THR A 81 11.07 13.13 6.31
N GLY A 82 11.32 11.99 6.95
CA GLY A 82 11.23 11.81 8.39
C GLY A 82 12.47 12.31 9.14
N ASP A 83 12.45 12.19 10.47
CA ASP A 83 13.60 12.55 11.31
C ASP A 83 14.60 11.39 11.44
N THR A 84 15.51 11.28 10.49
CA THR A 84 16.52 10.20 10.46
C THR A 84 17.58 10.29 11.55
N GLY A 85 17.69 11.43 12.25
CA GLY A 85 18.47 11.55 13.48
C GLY A 85 17.77 10.94 14.70
N ALA A 86 16.43 10.85 14.65
CA ALA A 86 15.62 10.26 15.70
C ALA A 86 15.18 8.82 15.39
N TYR A 87 15.01 8.46 14.13
CA TYR A 87 14.43 7.18 13.72
C TYR A 87 15.20 6.53 12.57
N ARG A 88 15.27 5.20 12.59
CA ARG A 88 15.69 4.36 11.46
C ARG A 88 14.50 3.53 11.00
N PHE A 89 13.94 3.87 9.84
CA PHE A 89 12.76 3.20 9.30
C PHE A 89 13.13 1.94 8.52
N CYS A 90 12.43 0.84 8.78
CA CYS A 90 12.54 -0.40 8.01
C CYS A 90 11.17 -1.05 7.82
N SER A 91 11.01 -1.80 6.73
CA SER A 91 9.84 -2.64 6.46
C SER A 91 10.24 -4.09 6.68
N VAL A 92 9.53 -4.79 7.58
CA VAL A 92 9.74 -6.23 7.82
C VAL A 92 8.36 -6.87 7.95
N PRO A 93 7.95 -7.74 7.00
CA PRO A 93 6.66 -8.41 7.05
C PRO A 93 6.46 -9.23 8.35
N THR A 94 5.23 -9.33 8.84
CA THR A 94 4.93 -10.17 10.01
C THR A 94 5.22 -11.63 9.72
N THR A 95 5.05 -12.07 8.47
CA THR A 95 5.39 -13.41 7.99
C THR A 95 6.86 -13.76 8.21
N ASP A 96 7.73 -12.76 8.14
CA ASP A 96 9.17 -12.92 8.24
C ASP A 96 9.58 -12.86 9.72
N ILE A 97 9.01 -11.92 10.49
CA ILE A 97 9.21 -11.84 11.95
C ILE A 97 8.74 -13.12 12.64
N VAL A 98 7.60 -13.68 12.24
CA VAL A 98 7.05 -14.89 12.87
C VAL A 98 7.85 -16.13 12.52
N SER A 99 8.33 -16.26 11.27
CA SER A 99 9.04 -17.45 10.81
C SER A 99 10.52 -17.47 11.19
N ALA A 100 11.17 -16.30 11.27
CA ALA A 100 12.58 -16.18 11.61
C ALA A 100 12.84 -14.93 12.48
N PRO A 101 12.30 -14.86 13.71
CA PRO A 101 12.34 -13.66 14.54
C PRO A 101 13.75 -13.14 14.80
N LEU A 102 14.72 -14.03 15.01
CA LEU A 102 16.10 -13.68 15.33
C LEU A 102 16.89 -13.08 14.15
N ASP A 103 16.41 -13.23 12.92
CA ASP A 103 17.03 -12.60 11.74
C ASP A 103 16.67 -11.10 11.65
N TYR A 104 15.58 -10.69 12.31
CA TYR A 104 15.02 -9.34 12.19
C TYR A 104 15.02 -8.58 13.52
N LEU A 105 14.90 -9.27 14.66
CA LEU A 105 14.79 -8.69 15.99
C LEU A 105 16.10 -8.86 16.74
N VAL A 106 16.68 -7.75 17.21
CA VAL A 106 17.96 -7.73 17.92
C VAL A 106 17.68 -7.46 19.40
N PRO A 107 18.07 -8.37 20.32
CA PRO A 107 17.62 -8.29 21.72
C PRO A 107 17.93 -7.00 22.47
N ASP A 108 19.10 -6.42 22.22
CA ASP A 108 19.58 -5.21 22.88
C ASP A 108 19.36 -3.94 22.04
N GLU A 109 18.59 -4.02 20.94
CA GLU A 109 18.23 -2.86 20.12
C GLU A 109 16.78 -2.45 20.39
N PRO A 110 16.53 -1.33 21.10
CA PRO A 110 15.19 -0.83 21.32
C PRO A 110 14.46 -0.59 20.00
N CYS A 111 13.19 -0.99 19.92
CA CYS A 111 12.41 -0.78 18.71
C CYS A 111 10.96 -0.36 18.97
N LEU A 112 10.44 0.41 18.02
CA LEU A 112 9.02 0.68 17.87
C LEU A 112 8.50 -0.20 16.75
N LEU A 113 7.63 -1.17 17.11
CA LEU A 113 6.94 -2.00 16.14
C LEU A 113 5.63 -1.31 15.72
N VAL A 114 5.55 -0.94 14.45
CA VAL A 114 4.37 -0.32 13.85
C VAL A 114 3.60 -1.37 13.06
N SER A 115 2.53 -1.89 13.64
CA SER A 115 1.77 -3.03 13.10
C SER A 115 0.57 -2.57 12.27
N PHE A 116 0.46 -3.08 11.04
CA PHE A 116 -0.63 -2.82 10.10
C PHE A 116 -1.53 -4.04 9.95
N ALA A 117 -2.84 -3.84 10.12
CA ALA A 117 -3.82 -4.88 9.85
C ALA A 117 -5.19 -4.30 9.47
N ARG A 118 -5.79 -4.81 8.38
CA ARG A 118 -7.19 -4.49 8.04
C ARG A 118 -8.17 -5.10 9.04
N SER A 119 -8.14 -6.43 9.20
CA SER A 119 -9.07 -7.16 10.08
C SER A 119 -8.59 -7.29 11.51
N GLY A 120 -7.29 -7.09 11.77
CA GLY A 120 -6.65 -7.37 13.06
C GLY A 120 -6.65 -8.86 13.46
N ASN A 121 -7.10 -9.77 12.60
CA ASN A 121 -7.37 -11.18 12.93
C ASN A 121 -6.43 -12.18 12.23
N SER A 122 -5.39 -11.71 11.55
CA SER A 122 -4.32 -12.60 11.07
C SER A 122 -3.55 -13.12 12.28
N PRO A 123 -3.40 -14.45 12.45
CA PRO A 123 -2.58 -15.03 13.52
C PRO A 123 -1.17 -14.45 13.55
N GLU A 124 -0.60 -14.18 12.37
CA GLU A 124 0.73 -13.60 12.21
C GLU A 124 0.84 -12.18 12.78
N SER A 125 -0.23 -11.39 12.75
CA SER A 125 -0.20 -10.03 13.33
C SER A 125 0.00 -10.06 14.84
N VAL A 126 -0.74 -10.92 15.54
CA VAL A 126 -0.60 -11.08 17.00
C VAL A 126 0.71 -11.79 17.34
N ALA A 127 1.05 -12.84 16.58
CA ALA A 127 2.28 -13.58 16.78
C ALA A 127 3.53 -12.70 16.58
N ALA A 128 3.57 -11.80 15.59
CA ALA A 128 4.72 -10.93 15.39
C ALA A 128 4.95 -10.00 16.60
N MET A 129 3.87 -9.48 17.19
CA MET A 129 3.94 -8.72 18.43
C MET A 129 4.47 -9.58 19.58
N GLU A 130 3.98 -10.81 19.74
CA GLU A 130 4.46 -11.74 20.78
C GLU A 130 5.93 -12.09 20.59
N ARG A 131 6.38 -12.35 19.36
CA ARG A 131 7.80 -12.63 19.05
C ARG A 131 8.67 -11.42 19.34
N ALA A 132 8.22 -10.21 19.00
CA ALA A 132 8.92 -8.99 19.38
C ALA A 132 9.04 -8.83 20.89
N ARG A 133 7.98 -9.13 21.66
CA ARG A 133 8.00 -9.09 23.13
C ARG A 133 8.94 -10.10 23.75
N GLN A 134 9.09 -11.27 23.13
CA GLN A 134 10.01 -12.30 23.59
C GLN A 134 11.46 -11.96 23.25
N ALA A 135 11.71 -11.45 22.05
CA ALA A 135 13.05 -11.29 21.52
C ALA A 135 13.70 -9.93 21.86
N VAL A 136 12.95 -8.87 22.15
CA VAL A 136 13.48 -7.50 22.34
C VAL A 136 13.18 -6.98 23.76
N SER A 137 14.21 -6.44 24.41
CA SER A 137 14.13 -5.97 25.80
C SER A 137 13.31 -4.69 25.97
N ASP A 138 13.47 -3.73 25.05
CA ASP A 138 12.76 -2.44 25.05
C ASP A 138 11.91 -2.29 23.79
N LEU A 139 10.60 -2.48 23.96
CA LEU A 139 9.63 -2.51 22.87
C LEU A 139 8.46 -1.58 23.16
N ARG A 140 8.03 -0.85 22.12
CA ARG A 140 6.72 -0.20 22.07
C ARG A 140 5.97 -0.58 20.81
N LEU A 141 4.64 -0.51 20.89
CA LEU A 141 3.74 -0.97 19.86
C LEU A 141 2.86 0.19 19.37
N LEU A 142 2.94 0.53 18.08
CA LEU A 142 1.98 1.42 17.44
C LEU A 142 1.14 0.61 16.47
N ASN A 143 -0.11 0.32 16.83
CA ASN A 143 -0.99 -0.46 15.98
C ASN A 143 -1.84 0.49 15.12
N ILE A 144 -1.69 0.40 13.80
CA ILE A 144 -2.54 1.09 12.83
C ILE A 144 -3.47 0.04 12.20
N THR A 145 -4.75 0.05 12.60
CA THR A 145 -5.69 -1.01 12.22
C THR A 145 -7.07 -0.47 11.87
N CYS A 146 -7.78 -1.17 10.97
CA CYS A 146 -9.12 -0.81 10.56
C CYS A 146 -10.21 -1.50 11.40
N ALA A 147 -9.87 -2.49 12.24
CA ALA A 147 -10.83 -3.25 13.02
C ALA A 147 -10.66 -3.00 14.53
N PRO A 148 -11.52 -2.17 15.16
CA PRO A 148 -11.48 -1.93 16.61
C PRO A 148 -11.62 -3.22 17.43
N ASP A 149 -12.45 -4.15 16.98
CA ASP A 149 -12.70 -5.44 17.65
C ASP A 149 -11.74 -6.55 17.18
N GLY A 150 -10.76 -6.22 16.33
CA GLY A 150 -9.77 -7.18 15.84
C GLY A 150 -8.80 -7.62 16.93
N ALA A 151 -8.30 -8.86 16.84
CA ALA A 151 -7.41 -9.44 17.85
C ALA A 151 -6.17 -8.58 18.16
N LEU A 152 -5.56 -7.97 17.13
CA LEU A 152 -4.43 -7.04 17.31
C LEU A 152 -4.78 -5.83 18.19
N ALA A 153 -5.94 -5.20 17.96
CA ALA A 153 -6.36 -4.03 18.74
C ALA A 153 -6.70 -4.42 20.18
N ARG A 154 -7.44 -5.53 20.35
CA ARG A 154 -7.87 -6.07 21.65
C ARG A 154 -6.70 -6.55 22.50
N ALA A 155 -5.68 -7.15 21.89
CA ALA A 155 -4.48 -7.60 22.60
C ALA A 155 -3.66 -6.44 23.20
N ALA A 156 -3.87 -5.22 22.70
CA ALA A 156 -3.13 -4.01 23.08
C ALA A 156 -4.00 -2.95 23.77
N GLU A 157 -5.26 -3.26 24.13
CA GLU A 157 -6.21 -2.26 24.65
C GLU A 157 -5.81 -1.68 26.01
N ASP A 158 -5.32 -2.52 26.92
CA ASP A 158 -4.88 -2.15 28.27
C ASP A 158 -3.35 -2.12 28.42
N ASP A 159 -2.63 -2.14 27.30
CA ASP A 159 -1.18 -2.27 27.27
C ASP A 159 -0.52 -0.88 27.34
N PRO A 160 0.22 -0.55 28.42
CA PRO A 160 0.82 0.77 28.59
C PRO A 160 1.97 1.03 27.60
N GLN A 161 2.49 0.00 26.93
CA GLN A 161 3.52 0.12 25.90
C GLN A 161 2.92 0.24 24.49
N ALA A 162 1.59 0.23 24.36
CA ALA A 162 0.91 0.25 23.08
C ALA A 162 0.07 1.51 22.86
N LEU A 163 -0.07 1.88 21.59
CA LEU A 163 -1.02 2.88 21.12
C LEU A 163 -1.77 2.33 19.90
N ASN A 164 -3.10 2.30 19.99
CA ASN A 164 -3.97 1.93 18.87
C ASN A 164 -4.43 3.20 18.13
N LEU A 165 -4.17 3.27 16.83
CA LEU A 165 -4.77 4.24 15.92
C LEU A 165 -5.74 3.53 14.97
N LEU A 166 -7.03 3.86 15.10
CA LEU A 166 -8.12 3.12 14.49
C LEU A 166 -8.71 3.86 13.29
N ILE A 167 -8.92 3.14 12.18
CA ILE A 167 -9.55 3.67 10.95
C ILE A 167 -10.77 2.81 10.57
N PRO A 168 -11.85 2.80 11.38
CA PRO A 168 -12.93 1.81 11.27
C PRO A 168 -13.67 1.80 9.93
N ARG A 169 -13.83 2.97 9.29
CA ARG A 169 -14.48 3.07 7.98
C ARG A 169 -13.69 2.42 6.84
N ALA A 170 -12.40 2.19 7.03
CA ALA A 170 -11.52 1.53 6.05
C ALA A 170 -11.44 0.01 6.24
N ASN A 171 -12.31 -0.60 7.08
CA ASN A 171 -12.34 -2.06 7.24
C ASN A 171 -13.06 -2.72 6.05
N ASP A 172 -12.35 -2.83 4.94
CA ASP A 172 -12.85 -3.36 3.68
C ASP A 172 -13.49 -4.76 3.87
N ARG A 173 -14.75 -4.87 3.45
CA ARG A 173 -15.56 -6.09 3.38
C ARG A 173 -15.18 -6.93 2.16
N GLY A 174 -14.81 -6.29 1.05
CA GLY A 174 -14.30 -6.97 -0.14
C GLY A 174 -13.09 -7.84 0.17
N PHE A 175 -12.85 -8.85 -0.68
CA PHE A 175 -11.69 -9.73 -0.52
C PHE A 175 -10.38 -8.95 -0.51
N ALA A 176 -10.16 -8.11 -1.53
CA ALA A 176 -8.96 -7.30 -1.66
C ALA A 176 -8.97 -6.13 -0.69
N MET A 177 -7.80 -5.80 -0.12
CA MET A 177 -7.60 -4.53 0.58
C MET A 177 -7.56 -3.39 -0.44
N THR A 178 -8.33 -2.32 -0.20
CA THR A 178 -8.36 -1.10 -1.03
C THR A 178 -8.14 0.13 -0.14
N GLY A 179 -9.19 0.65 0.49
CA GLY A 179 -9.13 1.79 1.40
C GLY A 179 -8.32 1.50 2.66
N SER A 180 -8.31 0.26 3.15
CA SER A 180 -7.44 -0.14 4.26
C SER A 180 -5.97 0.10 3.95
N TYR A 181 -5.48 -0.31 2.77
CA TYR A 181 -4.09 -0.10 2.36
C TYR A 181 -3.72 1.38 2.30
N THR A 182 -4.54 2.18 1.61
CA THR A 182 -4.24 3.61 1.39
C THR A 182 -4.35 4.42 2.67
N CYS A 183 -5.33 4.14 3.53
CA CYS A 183 -5.47 4.85 4.81
C CYS A 183 -4.37 4.50 5.80
N MET A 184 -3.94 3.23 5.88
CA MET A 184 -2.81 2.85 6.73
C MET A 184 -1.48 3.46 6.24
N THR A 185 -1.27 3.50 4.91
CA THR A 185 -0.14 4.19 4.27
C THR A 185 -0.13 5.67 4.61
N LEU A 186 -1.27 6.34 4.45
CA LEU A 186 -1.41 7.76 4.79
C LEU A 186 -1.16 8.01 6.27
N LEU A 187 -1.74 7.20 7.17
CA LEU A 187 -1.60 7.41 8.60
C LEU A 187 -0.15 7.23 9.06
N ALA A 188 0.56 6.22 8.55
CA ALA A 188 1.99 6.04 8.82
C ALA A 188 2.83 7.23 8.33
N ALA A 189 2.55 7.75 7.13
CA ALA A 189 3.22 8.95 6.63
C ALA A 189 2.94 10.17 7.52
N LEU A 190 1.68 10.43 7.88
CA LEU A 190 1.29 11.57 8.72
C LEU A 190 1.98 11.56 10.09
N VAL A 191 2.15 10.37 10.68
CA VAL A 191 2.80 10.18 12.00
C VAL A 191 4.28 10.56 11.97
N PHE A 192 5.03 10.19 10.92
CA PHE A 192 6.49 10.30 10.91
C PHE A 192 7.08 11.36 9.98
N ASP A 193 6.28 11.92 9.07
CA ASP A 193 6.72 13.01 8.18
C ASP A 193 6.91 14.32 8.96
N ARG A 194 8.00 15.05 8.67
CA ARG A 194 8.37 16.32 9.33
C ARG A 194 7.69 17.56 8.75
N ALA A 195 6.98 17.43 7.64
CA ALA A 195 6.24 18.54 7.05
C ALA A 195 5.24 19.14 8.06
N SER A 196 4.93 20.41 7.88
CA SER A 196 3.94 21.10 8.71
C SER A 196 2.54 20.51 8.53
N ASP A 197 1.69 20.64 9.54
CA ASP A 197 0.29 20.18 9.47
C ASP A 197 -0.45 20.83 8.28
N GLY A 198 -0.15 22.10 7.96
CA GLY A 198 -0.73 22.78 6.81
C GLY A 198 -0.31 22.19 5.46
N GLU A 199 0.95 21.77 5.32
CA GLU A 199 1.42 21.06 4.12
C GLU A 199 0.75 19.68 4.01
N LYS A 200 0.69 18.94 5.13
CA LYS A 200 0.04 17.63 5.19
C LYS A 200 -1.44 17.69 4.81
N ASP A 201 -2.21 18.64 5.36
CA ASP A 201 -3.62 18.84 4.98
C ASP A 201 -3.77 19.15 3.50
N ALA A 202 -2.92 20.05 2.97
CA ALA A 202 -2.96 20.42 1.56
C ALA A 202 -2.66 19.22 0.64
N TRP A 203 -1.66 18.39 0.98
CA TRP A 203 -1.35 17.19 0.21
C TRP A 203 -2.46 16.13 0.29
N VAL A 204 -3.09 15.95 1.46
CA VAL A 204 -4.23 15.03 1.60
C VAL A 204 -5.40 15.49 0.72
N ARG A 205 -5.74 16.78 0.74
CA ARG A 205 -6.81 17.33 -0.11
C ARG A 205 -6.50 17.19 -1.59
N ALA A 206 -5.26 17.45 -1.99
CA ALA A 206 -4.83 17.27 -3.38
C ALA A 206 -4.86 15.79 -3.81
N ALA A 207 -4.41 14.88 -2.96
CA ALA A 207 -4.52 13.44 -3.19
C ALA A 207 -5.99 13.02 -3.34
N ALA A 208 -6.88 13.48 -2.46
CA ALA A 208 -8.32 13.20 -2.52
C ALA A 208 -8.97 13.76 -3.80
N ALA A 209 -8.59 14.96 -4.24
CA ALA A 209 -9.04 15.50 -5.52
C ALA A 209 -8.61 14.61 -6.70
N MET A 210 -7.34 14.19 -6.73
CA MET A 210 -6.85 13.24 -7.74
C MET A 210 -7.57 11.89 -7.65
N GLY A 211 -7.83 11.35 -6.46
CA GLY A 211 -8.59 10.10 -6.30
C GLY A 211 -10.01 10.20 -6.87
N ARG A 212 -10.68 11.34 -6.71
CA ARG A 212 -11.99 11.62 -7.34
C ARG A 212 -11.91 11.68 -8.86
N GLU A 213 -10.81 12.20 -9.43
CA GLU A 213 -10.58 12.13 -10.87
C GLU A 213 -10.50 10.70 -11.39
N VAL A 214 -9.89 9.77 -10.64
CA VAL A 214 -9.81 8.34 -11.05
C VAL A 214 -11.20 7.76 -11.26
N THR A 215 -12.14 8.04 -10.34
CA THR A 215 -13.52 7.56 -10.48
C THR A 215 -14.28 8.28 -11.60
N ALA A 216 -14.03 9.58 -11.80
CA ALA A 216 -14.72 10.37 -12.82
C ALA A 216 -14.21 10.08 -14.24
N ARG A 217 -12.95 9.64 -14.38
CA ARG A 217 -12.28 9.32 -15.64
C ARG A 217 -12.10 7.82 -15.80
N GLU A 218 -13.09 7.04 -15.35
CA GLU A 218 -13.02 5.57 -15.36
C GLU A 218 -12.70 5.01 -16.74
N ASP A 219 -13.26 5.60 -17.81
CA ASP A 219 -13.02 5.16 -19.19
C ASP A 219 -11.54 5.26 -19.60
N GLU A 220 -10.83 6.29 -19.14
CA GLU A 220 -9.39 6.44 -19.39
C GLU A 220 -8.58 5.37 -18.63
N VAL A 221 -9.02 5.03 -17.41
CA VAL A 221 -8.41 3.94 -16.62
C VAL A 221 -8.71 2.58 -17.26
N ALA A 222 -9.92 2.37 -17.77
CA ALA A 222 -10.32 1.16 -18.47
C ALA A 222 -9.50 0.95 -19.75
N ALA A 223 -9.21 2.03 -20.48
CA ALA A 223 -8.36 2.00 -21.67
C ALA A 223 -6.94 1.48 -21.38
N LEU A 224 -6.47 1.54 -20.12
CA LEU A 224 -5.17 0.96 -19.73
C LEU A 224 -5.08 -0.55 -19.95
N LEU A 225 -6.21 -1.26 -19.90
CA LEU A 225 -6.27 -2.70 -20.16
C LEU A 225 -6.21 -3.07 -21.65
N GLY A 226 -6.36 -2.11 -22.58
CA GLY A 226 -6.43 -2.40 -24.01
C GLY A 226 -7.49 -3.47 -24.33
N GLU A 227 -7.13 -4.48 -25.12
CA GLU A 227 -8.00 -5.61 -25.46
C GLU A 227 -8.09 -6.69 -24.36
N GLY A 228 -7.42 -6.46 -23.23
CA GLY A 228 -7.45 -7.33 -22.06
C GLY A 228 -6.20 -8.21 -21.93
N PRO A 229 -5.24 -7.86 -21.07
CA PRO A 229 -3.94 -8.53 -21.01
C PRO A 229 -4.04 -9.96 -20.46
N SER A 230 -3.12 -10.81 -20.92
CA SER A 230 -2.79 -12.08 -20.27
C SER A 230 -1.70 -11.88 -19.20
N ARG A 231 -0.89 -10.83 -19.34
CA ARG A 231 0.20 -10.46 -18.42
C ARG A 231 0.16 -8.97 -18.06
N LEU A 232 0.37 -8.64 -16.80
CA LEU A 232 0.44 -7.25 -16.36
C LEU A 232 1.66 -7.00 -15.47
N THR A 233 2.48 -6.02 -15.85
CA THR A 233 3.65 -5.59 -15.07
C THR A 233 3.42 -4.21 -14.47
N TYR A 234 3.70 -4.04 -13.18
CA TYR A 234 3.79 -2.72 -12.55
C TYR A 234 5.23 -2.37 -12.20
N LEU A 235 5.67 -1.17 -12.58
CA LEU A 235 6.97 -0.62 -12.21
C LEU A 235 6.80 0.66 -11.38
N GLY A 236 7.76 0.94 -10.50
CA GLY A 236 7.84 2.22 -9.81
C GLY A 236 9.12 2.37 -9.00
N SER A 237 9.59 3.60 -8.83
CA SER A 237 10.84 3.87 -8.10
C SER A 237 10.62 4.40 -6.68
N GLY A 238 11.50 4.01 -5.76
CA GLY A 238 11.41 4.43 -4.35
C GLY A 238 10.09 3.97 -3.70
N PRO A 239 9.28 4.87 -3.10
CA PRO A 239 8.00 4.48 -2.50
C PRO A 239 7.04 3.84 -3.51
N LEU A 240 7.13 4.22 -4.79
CA LEU A 240 6.27 3.67 -5.84
C LEU A 240 6.63 2.22 -6.22
N SER A 241 7.79 1.71 -5.77
CA SER A 241 8.13 0.29 -5.90
C SER A 241 7.31 -0.58 -4.94
N GLY A 242 7.12 -0.11 -3.70
CA GLY A 242 6.19 -0.72 -2.74
C GLY A 242 4.75 -0.72 -3.27
N LEU A 243 4.35 0.39 -3.91
CA LEU A 243 3.06 0.46 -4.60
C LEU A 243 2.96 -0.51 -5.78
N ALA A 244 4.01 -0.68 -6.58
CA ALA A 244 4.02 -1.63 -7.70
C ALA A 244 3.79 -3.07 -7.22
N ARG A 245 4.38 -3.44 -6.08
CA ARG A 245 4.18 -4.74 -5.42
C ARG A 245 2.72 -4.97 -4.99
N GLU A 246 2.07 -3.93 -4.48
CA GLU A 246 0.65 -3.96 -4.12
C GLU A 246 -0.25 -4.01 -5.37
N ALA A 247 0.00 -3.15 -6.36
CA ALA A 247 -0.78 -3.04 -7.58
C ALA A 247 -0.85 -4.36 -8.34
N GLN A 248 0.27 -5.07 -8.46
CA GLN A 248 0.28 -6.38 -9.11
C GLN A 248 -0.47 -7.44 -8.28
N LEU A 249 -0.43 -7.35 -6.94
CA LEU A 249 -1.12 -8.32 -6.10
C LEU A 249 -2.64 -8.20 -6.27
N LYS A 250 -3.16 -6.97 -6.40
CA LYS A 250 -4.57 -6.73 -6.69
C LYS A 250 -5.03 -7.40 -7.98
N ILE A 251 -4.22 -7.35 -9.04
CA ILE A 251 -4.51 -8.08 -10.27
C ILE A 251 -4.52 -9.59 -10.00
N LEU A 252 -3.48 -10.12 -9.33
CA LEU A 252 -3.36 -11.54 -9.08
C LEU A 252 -4.53 -12.10 -8.25
N GLU A 253 -4.90 -11.39 -7.18
CA GLU A 253 -6.02 -11.73 -6.30
C GLU A 253 -7.36 -11.68 -7.05
N LEU A 254 -7.67 -10.55 -7.67
CA LEU A 254 -8.98 -10.35 -8.30
C LEU A 254 -9.14 -11.14 -9.61
N ALA A 255 -8.05 -11.46 -10.31
CA ALA A 255 -8.07 -12.32 -11.48
C ALA A 255 -8.02 -13.83 -11.16
N ALA A 256 -7.88 -14.21 -9.88
CA ALA A 256 -7.61 -15.59 -9.46
C ALA A 256 -6.40 -16.21 -10.17
N GLY A 257 -5.34 -15.43 -10.36
CA GLY A 257 -4.12 -15.85 -11.06
C GLY A 257 -4.25 -16.03 -12.58
N ARG A 258 -5.41 -15.75 -13.18
CA ARG A 258 -5.63 -15.91 -14.64
C ARG A 258 -4.95 -14.83 -15.49
N THR A 259 -4.63 -13.69 -14.89
CA THR A 259 -3.70 -12.71 -15.46
C THR A 259 -2.40 -12.84 -14.68
N ALA A 260 -1.34 -13.27 -15.34
CA ALA A 260 -0.03 -13.41 -14.71
C ALA A 260 0.55 -12.01 -14.46
N THR A 261 1.28 -11.85 -13.36
CA THR A 261 1.76 -10.54 -12.94
C THR A 261 3.26 -10.54 -12.67
N SER A 262 3.88 -9.38 -12.86
CA SER A 262 5.23 -9.10 -12.35
C SER A 262 5.32 -7.68 -11.82
N PHE A 263 6.31 -7.40 -10.97
CA PHE A 263 6.64 -6.05 -10.53
C PHE A 263 8.13 -5.89 -10.31
N ASP A 264 8.62 -4.66 -10.41
CA ASP A 264 9.98 -4.29 -10.00
C ASP A 264 10.10 -2.77 -9.83
N SER A 265 11.28 -2.31 -9.44
CA SER A 265 11.75 -0.96 -9.69
C SER A 265 12.00 -0.71 -11.20
N SER A 266 11.82 0.53 -11.64
CA SER A 266 12.01 0.94 -13.03
C SER A 266 13.40 0.61 -13.59
N MET A 267 14.45 0.75 -12.76
CA MET A 267 15.80 0.37 -13.17
C MET A 267 16.07 -1.12 -13.01
N GLY A 268 15.62 -1.73 -11.90
CA GLY A 268 15.82 -3.15 -11.60
C GLY A 268 15.25 -4.07 -12.68
N TYR A 269 14.13 -3.68 -13.29
CA TYR A 269 13.43 -4.48 -14.29
C TYR A 269 14.32 -4.96 -15.46
N ARG A 270 15.33 -4.17 -15.85
CA ARG A 270 16.27 -4.53 -16.93
C ARG A 270 17.12 -5.77 -16.64
N HIS A 271 17.31 -6.11 -15.37
CA HIS A 271 18.30 -7.10 -14.93
C HIS A 271 17.72 -8.52 -14.87
N GLY A 272 16.96 -8.92 -15.89
CA GLY A 272 16.30 -10.21 -15.97
C GLY A 272 14.77 -10.11 -16.04
N PRO A 273 14.09 -9.44 -15.10
CA PRO A 273 12.62 -9.41 -15.04
C PRO A 273 11.91 -8.94 -16.32
N LYS A 274 12.56 -8.08 -17.12
CA LYS A 274 12.09 -7.67 -18.45
C LYS A 274 11.84 -8.84 -19.41
N SER A 275 12.43 -10.02 -19.19
CA SER A 275 12.12 -11.23 -19.96
C SER A 275 10.68 -11.73 -19.79
N PHE A 276 9.92 -11.17 -18.85
CA PHE A 276 8.49 -11.44 -18.68
C PHE A 276 7.63 -10.84 -19.81
N VAL A 277 8.13 -9.81 -20.50
CA VAL A 277 7.39 -9.08 -21.55
C VAL A 277 7.19 -9.95 -22.80
N ASP A 278 5.93 -10.05 -23.23
CA ASP A 278 5.48 -10.62 -24.49
C ASP A 278 4.35 -9.77 -25.12
N GLU A 279 3.83 -10.20 -26.26
CA GLU A 279 2.73 -9.54 -26.99
C GLU A 279 1.39 -9.51 -26.23
N GLY A 280 1.27 -10.23 -25.11
CA GLY A 280 0.10 -10.19 -24.21
C GLY A 280 0.30 -9.32 -22.97
N THR A 281 1.45 -8.63 -22.88
CA THR A 281 1.85 -7.86 -21.70
C THR A 281 1.43 -6.40 -21.77
N VAL A 282 0.70 -5.94 -20.76
CA VAL A 282 0.54 -4.52 -20.45
C VAL A 282 1.54 -4.15 -19.35
N LEU A 283 2.42 -3.19 -19.63
CA LEU A 283 3.36 -2.66 -18.65
C LEU A 283 2.90 -1.28 -18.20
N VAL A 284 2.78 -1.07 -16.89
CA VAL A 284 2.37 0.19 -16.27
C VAL A 284 3.49 0.68 -15.36
N THR A 285 3.97 1.91 -15.58
CA THR A 285 4.99 2.53 -14.72
C THR A 285 4.38 3.70 -13.95
N PHE A 286 4.49 3.67 -12.62
CA PHE A 286 4.22 4.80 -11.75
C PHE A 286 5.39 5.79 -11.79
N VAL A 287 5.18 6.96 -12.39
CA VAL A 287 6.24 7.95 -12.61
C VAL A 287 6.44 8.80 -11.36
N SER A 288 7.68 8.84 -10.85
CA SER A 288 8.02 9.59 -9.64
C SER A 288 7.81 11.11 -9.79
N GLU A 289 7.41 11.75 -8.71
CA GLU A 289 7.40 13.21 -8.54
C GLU A 289 8.81 13.83 -8.55
N GLN A 290 9.85 13.04 -8.22
CA GLN A 290 11.21 13.55 -8.06
C GLN A 290 11.89 13.76 -9.41
N PRO A 291 12.37 14.97 -9.73
CA PRO A 291 12.96 15.26 -11.05
C PRO A 291 14.11 14.34 -11.45
N TYR A 292 14.97 13.95 -10.50
CA TYR A 292 16.08 13.04 -10.76
C TYR A 292 15.60 11.62 -11.09
N THR A 293 14.76 11.05 -10.21
CA THR A 293 14.23 9.67 -10.33
C THR A 293 13.33 9.51 -11.54
N ARG A 294 12.47 10.52 -11.80
CA ARG A 294 11.55 10.57 -12.93
C ARG A 294 12.21 10.25 -14.26
N ARG A 295 13.44 10.72 -14.49
CA ARG A 295 14.17 10.45 -15.74
C ARG A 295 14.31 8.96 -15.99
N TYR A 296 14.66 8.18 -14.96
CA TYR A 296 14.81 6.73 -15.08
C TYR A 296 13.47 6.01 -15.30
N ASP A 297 12.38 6.51 -14.71
CA ASP A 297 11.02 5.99 -14.95
C ASP A 297 10.58 6.25 -16.41
N LEU A 298 10.88 7.44 -16.94
CA LEU A 298 10.60 7.78 -18.34
C LEU A 298 11.48 7.00 -19.32
N ASP A 299 12.76 6.79 -18.99
CA ASP A 299 13.68 6.03 -19.83
C ASP A 299 13.25 4.57 -19.99
N ILE A 300 12.78 3.90 -18.92
CA ILE A 300 12.27 2.53 -19.05
C ILE A 300 10.96 2.47 -19.85
N LEU A 301 10.07 3.46 -19.69
CA LEU A 301 8.85 3.56 -20.51
C LEU A 301 9.19 3.72 -22.00
N ALA A 302 10.10 4.63 -22.34
CA ALA A 302 10.54 4.85 -23.70
C ALA A 302 11.22 3.62 -24.29
N GLU A 303 12.03 2.92 -23.50
CA GLU A 303 12.70 1.68 -23.91
C GLU A 303 11.71 0.56 -24.21
N VAL A 304 10.80 0.23 -23.29
CA VAL A 304 9.82 -0.85 -23.49
C VAL A 304 8.86 -0.52 -24.64
N ALA A 305 8.44 0.74 -24.78
CA ALA A 305 7.64 1.17 -25.91
C ALA A 305 8.41 1.04 -27.24
N GLY A 306 9.69 1.39 -27.26
CA GLY A 306 10.57 1.29 -28.42
C GLY A 306 10.88 -0.14 -28.86
N ASP A 307 10.87 -1.10 -27.93
CA ASP A 307 11.07 -2.52 -28.25
C ASP A 307 9.91 -3.09 -29.11
N GLY A 308 8.70 -2.52 -28.99
CA GLY A 308 7.54 -2.92 -29.79
C GLY A 308 7.02 -4.34 -29.50
N ILE A 309 7.36 -4.90 -28.34
CA ILE A 309 6.95 -6.26 -27.93
C ILE A 309 5.68 -6.22 -27.08
N ALA A 310 5.65 -5.39 -26.03
CA ALA A 310 4.52 -5.31 -25.12
C ALA A 310 3.24 -4.88 -25.86
N ALA A 311 2.09 -5.46 -25.50
CA ALA A 311 0.78 -5.03 -26.01
C ALA A 311 0.54 -3.54 -25.75
N ARG A 312 0.96 -3.06 -24.58
CA ARG A 312 0.85 -1.65 -24.20
C ARG A 312 1.93 -1.26 -23.18
N THR A 313 2.42 -0.03 -23.31
CA THR A 313 3.33 0.58 -22.34
C THR A 313 2.70 1.87 -21.83
N VAL A 314 2.38 1.91 -20.54
CA VAL A 314 1.50 2.92 -19.94
C VAL A 314 2.20 3.66 -18.81
N ALA A 315 2.11 4.99 -18.81
CA ALA A 315 2.51 5.80 -17.66
C ALA A 315 1.31 6.13 -16.77
N VAL A 316 1.48 6.05 -15.45
CA VAL A 316 0.60 6.73 -14.48
C VAL A 316 1.43 7.85 -13.86
N GLN A 317 1.04 9.09 -14.10
CA GLN A 317 1.94 10.23 -13.90
C GLN A 317 1.21 11.52 -13.49
N GLN A 318 1.96 12.41 -12.84
CA GLN A 318 1.55 13.78 -12.57
C GLN A 318 2.29 14.74 -13.50
N ALA A 319 1.57 15.72 -14.07
CA ALA A 319 2.10 16.73 -14.99
C ALA A 319 2.88 17.84 -14.27
N THR A 320 3.98 17.47 -13.62
CA THR A 320 4.84 18.35 -12.79
C THR A 320 6.28 18.44 -13.29
N GLY A 321 6.52 17.98 -14.52
CA GLY A 321 7.81 17.94 -15.20
C GLY A 321 7.67 17.27 -16.57
N PRO A 322 8.76 16.76 -17.16
CA PRO A 322 8.67 15.90 -18.34
C PRO A 322 7.72 14.73 -18.10
N ILE A 323 6.93 14.39 -19.10
CA ILE A 323 5.95 13.31 -19.05
C ILE A 323 6.24 12.31 -20.16
N PHE A 324 5.70 11.10 -20.02
CA PHE A 324 5.65 10.16 -21.13
C PHE A 324 4.51 10.55 -22.06
N GLU A 325 4.83 10.73 -23.34
CA GLU A 325 3.91 11.20 -24.39
C GLU A 325 3.10 10.05 -25.04
N GLY A 326 3.40 8.80 -24.70
CA GLY A 326 2.66 7.63 -25.15
C GLY A 326 1.36 7.43 -24.35
N ASP A 327 0.93 6.17 -24.25
CA ASP A 327 -0.25 5.83 -23.47
C ASP A 327 -0.07 6.21 -21.99
N ALA A 328 -0.97 7.00 -21.43
CA ALA A 328 -0.84 7.47 -20.05
C ALA A 328 -2.18 7.81 -19.39
N PHE A 329 -2.24 7.63 -18.07
CA PHE A 329 -3.19 8.32 -17.20
C PHE A 329 -2.46 9.47 -16.50
N THR A 330 -2.76 10.71 -16.93
CA THR A 330 -2.08 11.91 -16.44
C THR A 330 -2.98 12.74 -15.54
N PHE A 331 -2.51 13.03 -14.34
CA PHE A 331 -3.11 13.99 -13.42
C PHE A 331 -2.55 15.39 -13.70
N ALA A 332 -3.43 16.37 -13.93
CA ALA A 332 -3.08 17.76 -14.21
C ALA A 332 -3.50 18.69 -13.05
N GLY A 333 -3.02 19.94 -13.05
CA GLY A 333 -3.60 21.00 -12.22
C GLY A 333 -3.21 21.00 -10.73
N THR A 334 -2.29 20.15 -10.30
CA THR A 334 -1.77 20.11 -8.92
C THR A 334 -0.24 20.21 -8.90
N GLY A 335 0.32 20.83 -7.86
CA GLY A 335 1.77 20.81 -7.60
C GLY A 335 2.25 19.39 -7.23
N PRO A 336 3.57 19.10 -7.29
CA PRO A 336 4.09 17.76 -7.06
C PRO A 336 3.69 17.22 -5.68
N LEU A 337 2.95 16.10 -5.67
CA LEU A 337 2.63 15.41 -4.43
C LEU A 337 3.85 14.59 -3.98
N PRO A 338 4.23 14.64 -2.69
CA PRO A 338 5.30 13.79 -2.19
C PRO A 338 4.95 12.30 -2.32
N GLY A 339 5.96 11.46 -2.59
CA GLY A 339 5.76 10.07 -3.04
C GLY A 339 4.77 9.22 -2.24
N ALA A 340 4.72 9.29 -0.90
CA ALA A 340 3.74 8.53 -0.10
C ALA A 340 2.30 9.03 -0.27
N TYR A 341 2.10 10.34 -0.50
CA TYR A 341 0.80 10.94 -0.78
C TYR A 341 0.39 10.73 -2.25
N LEU A 342 1.36 10.79 -3.18
CA LEU A 342 1.15 10.48 -4.60
C LEU A 342 0.79 9.01 -4.83
N ALA A 343 1.30 8.10 -4.00
CA ALA A 343 0.98 6.69 -4.06
C ALA A 343 -0.52 6.39 -3.86
N LEU A 344 -1.27 7.28 -3.17
CA LEU A 344 -2.69 7.07 -2.87
C LEU A 344 -3.57 7.12 -4.13
N PRO A 345 -3.60 8.21 -4.94
CA PRO A 345 -4.35 8.23 -6.18
C PRO A 345 -3.79 7.25 -7.22
N PHE A 346 -2.48 6.97 -7.22
CA PHE A 346 -1.91 5.95 -8.11
C PHE A 346 -2.38 4.53 -7.74
N ALA A 347 -2.55 4.23 -6.46
CA ALA A 347 -3.16 2.98 -6.00
C ALA A 347 -4.61 2.86 -6.49
N MET A 348 -5.39 3.95 -6.45
CA MET A 348 -6.76 3.94 -6.97
C MET A 348 -6.81 3.61 -8.47
N VAL A 349 -5.87 4.12 -9.27
CA VAL A 349 -5.76 3.73 -10.70
C VAL A 349 -5.55 2.23 -10.82
N ALA A 350 -4.57 1.66 -10.11
CA ALA A 350 -4.28 0.22 -10.18
C ALA A 350 -5.40 -0.67 -9.63
N GLN A 351 -6.06 -0.26 -8.55
CA GLN A 351 -7.22 -0.97 -8.00
C GLN A 351 -8.38 -0.98 -8.99
N THR A 352 -8.62 0.13 -9.67
CA THR A 352 -9.66 0.24 -10.72
C THR A 352 -9.31 -0.67 -11.91
N VAL A 353 -8.04 -0.68 -12.34
CA VAL A 353 -7.56 -1.63 -13.37
C VAL A 353 -7.79 -3.08 -12.94
N ALA A 354 -7.51 -3.42 -11.68
CA ALA A 354 -7.72 -4.78 -11.16
C ALA A 354 -9.20 -5.18 -11.07
N LEU A 355 -10.06 -4.26 -10.61
CA LEU A 355 -11.50 -4.43 -10.58
C LEU A 355 -12.05 -4.70 -11.99
N LEU A 356 -11.70 -3.85 -12.96
CA LEU A 356 -12.16 -3.95 -14.35
C LEU A 356 -11.65 -5.24 -15.00
N ASN A 357 -10.39 -5.61 -14.76
CA ASN A 357 -9.84 -6.86 -15.27
C ASN A 357 -10.57 -8.09 -14.71
N SER A 358 -10.88 -8.09 -13.42
CA SER A 358 -11.64 -9.15 -12.77
C SER A 358 -13.03 -9.34 -13.40
N VAL A 359 -13.76 -8.26 -13.59
CA VAL A 359 -15.10 -8.28 -14.23
C VAL A 359 -15.00 -8.74 -15.68
N ARG A 360 -14.00 -8.25 -16.44
CA ARG A 360 -13.73 -8.69 -17.83
C ARG A 360 -13.51 -10.20 -17.93
N LEU A 361 -12.83 -10.80 -16.95
CA LEU A 361 -12.58 -12.24 -16.86
C LEU A 361 -13.79 -13.04 -16.35
N GLY A 362 -14.93 -12.38 -16.13
CA GLY A 362 -16.13 -12.98 -15.55
C GLY A 362 -15.94 -13.47 -14.10
N ASN A 363 -14.96 -12.93 -13.36
CA ASN A 363 -14.84 -13.20 -11.94
C ASN A 363 -15.78 -12.32 -11.10
N THR A 364 -15.90 -12.65 -9.82
CA THR A 364 -16.61 -11.84 -8.80
C THR A 364 -15.59 -11.13 -7.90
N PRO A 365 -15.30 -9.83 -8.10
CA PRO A 365 -14.26 -9.10 -7.35
C PRO A 365 -14.38 -9.18 -5.81
N ASP A 366 -15.59 -9.23 -5.26
CA ASP A 366 -15.82 -9.30 -3.81
C ASP A 366 -15.44 -10.67 -3.22
N THR A 367 -15.49 -11.72 -4.04
CA THR A 367 -15.23 -13.13 -3.69
C THR A 367 -14.44 -13.85 -4.79
N PRO A 368 -13.21 -13.41 -5.12
CA PRO A 368 -12.53 -13.75 -6.37
C PRO A 368 -11.86 -15.13 -6.35
N SER A 369 -11.86 -15.84 -5.22
CA SER A 369 -11.33 -17.21 -5.08
C SER A 369 -12.48 -18.23 -4.97
N PRO A 370 -13.06 -18.67 -6.11
CA PRO A 370 -14.16 -19.65 -6.09
C PRO A 370 -13.73 -21.01 -5.52
N SER A 371 -12.44 -21.34 -5.57
CA SER A 371 -11.87 -22.55 -4.96
C SER A 371 -11.79 -22.49 -3.44
N GLY A 372 -11.85 -21.30 -2.82
CA GLY A 372 -11.64 -21.10 -1.39
C GLY A 372 -10.20 -21.29 -0.90
N THR A 373 -9.23 -21.44 -1.82
CA THR A 373 -7.82 -21.66 -1.50
C THR A 373 -7.11 -20.40 -1.01
N VAL A 374 -7.65 -19.22 -1.31
CA VAL A 374 -7.23 -17.94 -0.74
C VAL A 374 -8.43 -17.29 -0.07
N ASN A 375 -8.22 -16.65 1.09
CA ASN A 375 -9.30 -16.16 1.95
C ASN A 375 -9.06 -14.70 2.36
N ARG A 376 -10.15 -13.91 2.49
CA ARG A 376 -10.09 -12.50 2.96
C ARG A 376 -9.39 -12.35 4.30
N VAL A 377 -9.65 -13.28 5.22
CA VAL A 377 -8.87 -13.49 6.44
C VAL A 377 -8.17 -14.83 6.27
N VAL A 378 -6.85 -14.84 6.43
CA VAL A 378 -6.03 -16.03 6.25
C VAL A 378 -6.55 -17.19 7.11
N LYS A 379 -6.45 -18.42 6.59
CA LYS A 379 -6.86 -19.65 7.27
C LYS A 379 -5.73 -20.67 7.19
N GLY A 380 -5.64 -21.56 8.17
CA GLY A 380 -4.70 -22.69 8.16
C GLY A 380 -3.28 -22.34 8.59
N VAL A 381 -3.05 -21.15 9.16
CA VAL A 381 -1.75 -20.77 9.73
C VAL A 381 -1.64 -21.36 11.13
N THR A 382 -0.59 -22.15 11.38
CA THR A 382 -0.22 -22.63 12.72
C THR A 382 0.95 -21.80 13.24
N ILE A 383 0.77 -21.20 14.41
CA ILE A 383 1.85 -20.47 15.10
C ILE A 383 2.56 -21.47 16.02
N HIS A 384 3.84 -21.69 15.80
CA HIS A 384 4.69 -22.54 16.63
C HIS A 384 5.36 -21.72 17.73
N GLU A 385 5.56 -22.31 18.91
CA GLU A 385 6.25 -21.67 20.03
C GLU A 385 7.71 -21.33 19.66
N LEU A 386 8.20 -20.20 20.18
CA LEU A 386 9.60 -19.80 20.09
C LEU A 386 10.27 -20.09 21.42
N GLU A 387 11.32 -20.90 21.39
CA GLU A 387 12.22 -21.16 22.51
C GLU A 387 13.47 -20.28 22.33
N LEU A 388 13.78 -19.42 23.32
CA LEU A 388 14.91 -18.49 23.33
C LEU A 388 16.01 -18.93 24.31
#